data_AF-A0A2E3S6A9-F1
#
_entry.id   AF-A0A2E3S6A9-F1
#
_cell.length_a   1.000
_cell.length_b   1.000
_cell.length_c   1.000
_cell.angle_alpha   90.00
_cell.angle_beta   90.00
_cell.angle_gamma   90.00
#
_symmetry.space_group_name_H-M   'P 1'
#
loop_
_entity.id
_entity.type
_entity.pdbx_description
1 polymer ?
#
loop_
_entity_poly.entity_id
_entity_poly.type
_entity_poly.pdbx_seq_one_letter_code
_entity_poly.pdbx_strand_id
1 'polypeptide(L)'
;METFEVKRGLAKKLASEGGLASVAGKHFENVDGSGDAFSGSHGIMTSISGEYNALGKLVVDVQQERPDFDDPDAMAVAMDSRKRWSAFLDEATGYNAKQRGDKAKEFAKKASKAKSGISQARHFMGMANNLSDEVKAQAEEYITTIENLLEAGDNTKAESTAKKLSNLLES
;
A
#
# COMPACT_ATOMS: atom_id res chain seq x y z
N MET A 1 2.42 10.83 0.12
CA MET A 1 2.34 9.52 -0.56
C MET A 1 1.37 8.58 0.15
N GLU A 2 0.36 8.09 -0.57
CA GLU A 2 -0.59 7.06 -0.15
C GLU A 2 -0.31 5.76 -0.92
N THR A 3 -0.56 4.60 -0.32
CA THR A 3 -0.34 3.29 -0.94
C THR A 3 -1.61 2.45 -0.94
N PHE A 4 -1.94 1.90 -2.10
CA PHE A 4 -3.11 1.06 -2.32
C PHE A 4 -2.72 -0.36 -2.72
N GLU A 5 -3.43 -1.33 -2.15
CA GLU A 5 -3.35 -2.72 -2.62
C GLU A 5 -3.91 -2.82 -4.04
N VAL A 6 -3.26 -3.63 -4.88
CA VAL A 6 -3.63 -3.85 -6.27
C VAL A 6 -4.03 -5.31 -6.45
N LYS A 7 -5.10 -5.54 -7.20
CA LYS A 7 -5.56 -6.90 -7.50
C LYS A 7 -4.46 -7.69 -8.19
N ARG A 8 -4.19 -8.90 -7.71
CA ARG A 8 -3.12 -9.78 -8.22
C ARG A 8 -3.23 -9.94 -9.75
N GLY A 9 -2.12 -9.66 -10.44
CA GLY A 9 -2.01 -9.77 -11.90
C GLY A 9 -2.54 -8.56 -12.68
N LEU A 10 -3.18 -7.59 -12.03
CA LEU A 10 -3.71 -6.40 -12.72
C LEU A 10 -2.60 -5.52 -13.27
N ALA A 11 -1.58 -5.17 -12.48
CA ALA A 11 -0.47 -4.33 -12.96
C ALA A 11 0.18 -4.93 -14.22
N LYS A 12 0.44 -6.25 -14.23
CA LYS A 12 0.95 -6.96 -15.41
C LYS A 12 0.01 -6.91 -16.60
N LYS A 13 -1.30 -7.02 -16.37
CA LYS A 13 -2.31 -6.87 -17.44
C LYS A 13 -2.26 -5.45 -18.01
N LEU A 14 -2.29 -4.43 -17.16
CA LEU A 14 -2.27 -3.02 -17.56
C LEU A 14 -0.97 -2.67 -18.30
N ALA A 15 0.18 -3.24 -17.92
CA ALA A 15 1.44 -3.05 -18.63
C ALA A 15 1.35 -3.45 -20.11
N SER A 16 0.54 -4.45 -20.47
CA SER A 16 0.29 -4.81 -21.88
C SER A 16 -0.68 -3.87 -22.62
N GLU A 17 -1.36 -2.99 -21.89
CA GLU A 17 -2.37 -2.03 -22.38
C GLU A 17 -1.86 -0.57 -22.25
N GLY A 18 -0.54 -0.38 -22.17
CA GLY A 18 0.11 0.94 -22.05
C GLY A 18 0.41 1.38 -20.60
N GLY A 19 0.18 0.52 -19.62
CA GLY A 19 0.59 0.70 -18.23
C GLY A 19 -0.29 1.66 -17.43
N LEU A 20 0.22 2.04 -16.25
CA LEU A 20 -0.41 3.01 -15.36
C LEU A 20 -0.58 4.39 -16.02
N ALA A 21 0.38 4.81 -16.85
CA ALA A 21 0.29 6.08 -17.60
C ALA A 21 -0.92 6.10 -18.56
N SER A 22 -1.19 5.00 -19.25
CA SER A 22 -2.37 4.85 -20.11
C SER A 22 -3.67 4.94 -19.32
N VAL A 23 -3.73 4.35 -18.12
CA VAL A 23 -4.88 4.49 -17.22
C VAL A 23 -5.04 5.94 -16.76
N ALA A 24 -3.96 6.59 -16.32
CA ALA A 24 -3.97 7.99 -15.90
C ALA A 24 -4.49 8.92 -17.01
N GLY A 25 -4.07 8.72 -18.26
CA GLY A 25 -4.50 9.50 -19.43
C GLY A 25 -6.00 9.42 -19.74
N LYS A 26 -6.73 8.44 -19.20
CA LYS A 26 -8.20 8.37 -19.32
C LYS A 26 -8.91 9.28 -18.32
N HIS A 27 -8.28 9.58 -17.19
CA HIS A 27 -8.91 10.23 -16.05
C HIS A 27 -8.41 11.66 -15.81
N PHE A 28 -7.15 11.95 -16.15
CA PHE A 28 -6.47 13.20 -15.84
C PHE A 28 -5.99 13.95 -17.09
N GLU A 29 -5.53 15.17 -16.86
CA GLU A 29 -4.96 16.09 -17.85
C GLU A 29 -3.45 16.22 -17.66
N ASN A 30 -2.75 16.72 -18.69
CA ASN A 30 -1.30 16.93 -18.68
C ASN A 30 -0.50 15.69 -18.24
N VAL A 31 -0.97 14.51 -18.64
CA VAL A 31 -0.35 13.25 -18.23
C VAL A 31 0.97 13.06 -18.97
N ASP A 32 2.04 12.94 -18.21
CA ASP A 32 3.38 12.56 -18.66
C ASP A 32 3.83 11.30 -17.93
N GLY A 33 4.71 10.52 -18.53
CA GLY A 33 5.21 9.26 -18.01
C GLY A 33 5.03 8.10 -18.97
N SER A 34 5.51 6.93 -18.54
CA SER A 34 5.54 5.73 -19.37
C SER A 34 5.46 4.48 -18.53
N GLY A 35 4.72 3.48 -19.02
CA GLY A 35 4.61 2.20 -18.34
C GLY A 35 3.98 2.33 -16.96
N ASP A 36 4.72 1.96 -15.93
CA ASP A 36 4.22 1.81 -14.56
C ASP A 36 4.26 3.09 -13.72
N ALA A 37 4.65 4.23 -14.29
CA ALA A 37 4.71 5.51 -13.60
C ALA A 37 4.11 6.65 -14.44
N PHE A 38 3.51 7.63 -13.76
CA PHE A 38 2.98 8.84 -14.39
C PHE A 38 3.05 10.06 -13.46
N SER A 39 2.96 11.23 -14.07
CA SER A 39 2.54 12.49 -13.46
C SER A 39 1.38 13.07 -14.24
N GLY A 40 0.55 13.89 -13.60
CA GLY A 40 -0.55 14.59 -14.26
C GLY A 40 -1.24 15.55 -13.31
N SER A 41 -2.36 16.12 -13.75
CA SER A 41 -3.15 17.08 -12.99
C SER A 41 -4.62 16.99 -13.39
N HIS A 42 -5.55 17.39 -12.53
CA HIS A 42 -6.94 17.58 -12.95
C HIS A 42 -7.69 18.49 -11.98
N GLY A 43 -8.25 19.58 -12.47
CA GLY A 43 -9.06 20.50 -11.69
C GLY A 43 -8.36 20.95 -10.40
N ILE A 44 -8.90 20.59 -9.23
CA ILE A 44 -8.32 20.96 -7.94
C ILE A 44 -7.05 20.17 -7.57
N MET A 45 -6.76 19.06 -8.25
CA MET A 45 -5.54 18.28 -8.05
C MET A 45 -4.45 18.84 -8.96
N THR A 46 -3.67 19.78 -8.43
CA THR A 46 -2.65 20.52 -9.17
C THR A 46 -1.45 19.67 -9.55
N SER A 47 -1.17 18.61 -8.78
CA SER A 47 -0.16 17.61 -9.13
C SER A 47 -0.58 16.24 -8.61
N ILE A 48 -0.52 15.24 -9.48
CA ILE A 48 -0.74 13.83 -9.21
C ILE A 48 0.48 13.11 -9.74
N SER A 49 1.15 12.33 -8.91
CA SER A 49 2.14 11.36 -9.36
C SER A 49 1.77 9.98 -8.85
N GLY A 50 2.09 8.95 -9.60
CA GLY A 50 1.86 7.59 -9.15
C GLY A 50 2.70 6.56 -9.86
N GLU A 51 3.01 5.48 -9.15
CA GLU A 51 3.77 4.36 -9.66
C GLU A 51 3.30 3.01 -9.08
N TYR A 52 3.51 1.93 -9.82
CA TYR A 52 3.52 0.60 -9.22
C TYR A 52 4.91 0.32 -8.61
N ASN A 53 4.98 0.16 -7.29
CA ASN A 53 6.23 -0.16 -6.61
C ASN A 53 6.66 -1.61 -6.85
N ALA A 54 7.85 -1.99 -6.33
CA ALA A 54 8.39 -3.35 -6.48
C ALA A 54 7.51 -4.46 -5.86
N LEU A 55 6.60 -4.13 -4.95
CA LEU A 55 5.61 -5.06 -4.37
C LEU A 55 4.33 -5.15 -5.21
N GLY A 56 4.28 -4.45 -6.35
CA GLY A 56 3.11 -4.37 -7.23
C GLY A 56 1.96 -3.56 -6.64
N LYS A 57 2.22 -2.68 -5.66
CA LYS A 57 1.23 -1.78 -5.07
C LYS A 57 1.25 -0.44 -5.76
N LEU A 58 0.09 0.22 -5.82
CA LEU A 58 -0.01 1.57 -6.34
C LEU A 58 0.41 2.55 -5.24
N VAL A 59 1.45 3.34 -5.49
CA VAL A 59 1.88 4.45 -4.64
C VAL A 59 1.52 5.74 -5.37
N VAL A 60 0.88 6.69 -4.70
CA VAL A 60 0.49 7.96 -5.29
C VAL A 60 0.86 9.12 -4.39
N ASP A 61 1.17 10.26 -4.98
CA ASP A 61 1.30 11.54 -4.28
C ASP A 61 0.41 12.57 -4.96
N VAL A 62 -0.46 13.22 -4.17
CA VAL A 62 -1.45 14.17 -4.68
C VAL A 62 -1.29 15.48 -3.93
N GLN A 63 -1.07 16.55 -4.68
CA GLN A 63 -1.18 17.93 -4.22
C GLN A 63 -2.50 18.49 -4.75
N GLN A 64 -3.26 19.11 -3.86
CA GLN A 64 -4.57 19.66 -4.22
C GLN A 64 -4.77 21.02 -3.56
N GLU A 65 -5.50 21.89 -4.27
CA GLU A 65 -5.94 23.17 -3.78
C GLU A 65 -7.38 23.08 -3.27
N ARG A 66 -7.70 23.97 -2.33
CA ARG A 66 -9.04 24.08 -1.79
C ARG A 66 -9.89 24.87 -2.81
N PRO A 67 -11.05 24.36 -3.26
CA PRO A 67 -11.91 25.13 -4.14
C PRO A 67 -12.47 26.36 -3.40
N ASP A 68 -12.87 27.36 -4.17
CA ASP A 68 -13.76 28.40 -3.66
C ASP A 68 -15.14 27.79 -3.41
N PHE A 69 -15.66 27.95 -2.19
CA PHE A 69 -16.96 27.37 -1.80
C PHE A 69 -18.13 28.26 -2.18
N ASP A 70 -17.87 29.55 -2.43
CA ASP A 70 -18.88 30.51 -2.81
C ASP A 70 -19.10 30.54 -4.32
N ASP A 71 -18.21 29.89 -5.09
CA ASP A 71 -18.31 29.71 -6.54
C ASP A 71 -18.86 28.30 -6.90
N PRO A 72 -20.09 28.21 -7.43
CA PRO A 72 -20.68 26.96 -7.88
C PRO A 72 -19.85 26.23 -8.95
N ASP A 73 -19.16 26.96 -9.82
CA ASP A 73 -18.35 26.37 -10.90
C ASP A 73 -17.07 25.75 -10.32
N ALA A 74 -16.39 26.43 -9.39
CA ALA A 74 -15.26 25.87 -8.65
C ALA A 74 -15.66 24.60 -7.88
N MET A 75 -16.86 24.59 -7.28
CA MET A 75 -17.40 23.42 -6.61
C MET A 75 -17.70 22.26 -7.58
N ALA A 76 -18.23 22.55 -8.77
CA ALA A 76 -18.46 21.54 -9.81
C ALA A 76 -17.14 20.89 -10.27
N VAL A 77 -16.08 21.70 -10.48
CA VAL A 77 -14.73 21.21 -10.81
C VAL A 77 -14.18 20.32 -9.69
N ALA A 78 -14.34 20.70 -8.43
CA ALA A 78 -13.90 19.90 -7.30
C ALA A 78 -14.62 18.54 -7.22
N MET A 79 -15.93 18.51 -7.51
CA MET A 79 -16.71 17.28 -7.54
C MET A 79 -16.26 16.36 -8.70
N ASP A 80 -16.05 16.91 -9.89
CA ASP A 80 -15.54 16.15 -11.04
C ASP A 80 -14.13 15.58 -10.77
N SER A 81 -13.26 16.40 -10.18
CA SER A 81 -11.90 15.99 -9.78
C SER A 81 -11.92 14.77 -8.85
N ARG A 82 -12.77 14.79 -7.81
CA ARG A 82 -12.93 13.67 -6.88
C ARG A 82 -13.52 12.44 -7.55
N LYS A 83 -14.45 12.62 -8.49
CA LYS A 83 -15.05 11.52 -9.26
C LYS A 83 -14.00 10.83 -10.13
N ARG A 84 -13.20 11.59 -10.86
CA ARG A 84 -12.09 11.08 -11.70
C ARG A 84 -11.01 10.40 -10.87
N TRP A 85 -10.64 10.99 -9.73
CA TRP A 85 -9.73 10.35 -8.79
C TRP A 85 -10.23 8.97 -8.34
N SER A 86 -11.50 8.87 -7.94
CA SER A 86 -12.07 7.59 -7.54
C SER A 86 -12.13 6.59 -8.69
N ALA A 87 -12.48 7.03 -9.90
CA ALA A 87 -12.54 6.16 -11.09
C ALA A 87 -11.15 5.65 -11.51
N PHE A 88 -10.14 6.53 -11.46
CA PHE A 88 -8.74 6.15 -11.65
C PHE A 88 -8.33 5.08 -10.64
N LEU A 89 -8.58 5.28 -9.35
CA LEU A 89 -8.23 4.29 -8.33
C LEU A 89 -8.98 2.97 -8.55
N ASP A 90 -10.25 3.00 -8.98
CA ASP A 90 -11.01 1.79 -9.28
C ASP A 90 -10.33 0.97 -10.39
N GLU A 91 -9.89 1.62 -11.47
CA GLU A 91 -9.24 0.98 -12.61
C GLU A 91 -7.79 0.56 -12.30
N ALA A 92 -7.00 1.43 -11.68
CA ALA A 92 -5.59 1.20 -11.37
C ALA A 92 -5.37 0.17 -10.26
N THR A 93 -6.34 -0.01 -9.36
CA THR A 93 -6.24 -1.01 -8.27
C THR A 93 -7.08 -2.27 -8.55
N GLY A 94 -8.12 -2.16 -9.38
CA GLY A 94 -9.10 -3.23 -9.60
C GLY A 94 -10.05 -3.43 -8.43
N TYR A 95 -10.15 -2.45 -7.54
CA TYR A 95 -11.00 -2.44 -6.35
C TYR A 95 -11.81 -1.16 -6.31
N ASN A 96 -13.10 -1.25 -6.00
CA ASN A 96 -13.91 -0.06 -5.74
C ASN A 96 -13.56 0.59 -4.39
N ALA A 97 -14.10 1.78 -4.11
CA ALA A 97 -13.85 2.53 -2.88
C ALA A 97 -14.06 1.71 -1.58
N LYS A 98 -15.13 0.90 -1.50
CA LYS A 98 -15.38 0.04 -0.33
C LYS A 98 -14.30 -1.02 -0.20
N GLN A 99 -13.97 -1.70 -1.29
CA GLN A 99 -12.94 -2.73 -1.32
C GLN A 99 -11.56 -2.16 -0.96
N ARG A 100 -11.21 -0.97 -1.44
CA ARG A 100 -9.98 -0.27 -1.04
C ARG A 100 -9.94 -0.03 0.47
N GLY A 101 -11.04 0.43 1.05
CA GLY A 101 -11.16 0.60 2.51
C GLY A 101 -11.02 -0.71 3.28
N ASP A 102 -11.63 -1.79 2.80
CA ASP A 102 -11.50 -3.12 3.39
C ASP A 102 -10.04 -3.64 3.29
N LYS A 103 -9.38 -3.41 2.15
CA LYS A 103 -7.97 -3.77 1.93
C LYS A 103 -7.01 -3.00 2.81
N ALA A 104 -7.21 -1.69 2.98
CA ALA A 104 -6.42 -0.87 3.89
C ALA A 104 -6.51 -1.38 5.34
N LYS A 105 -7.72 -1.76 5.79
CA LYS A 105 -7.94 -2.36 7.12
C LYS A 105 -7.26 -3.72 7.25
N GLU A 106 -7.39 -4.60 6.26
CA GLU A 106 -6.69 -5.88 6.24
C GLU A 106 -5.17 -5.69 6.32
N PHE A 107 -4.63 -4.75 5.55
CA PHE A 107 -3.21 -4.44 5.51
C PHE A 107 -2.68 -3.89 6.85
N ALA A 108 -3.43 -2.98 7.49
CA ALA A 108 -3.11 -2.49 8.83
C ALA A 108 -3.15 -3.62 9.87
N LYS A 109 -4.16 -4.50 9.81
CA LYS A 109 -4.29 -5.65 10.72
C LYS A 109 -3.09 -6.60 10.60
N LYS A 110 -2.57 -6.82 9.39
CA LYS A 110 -1.37 -7.63 9.15
C LYS A 110 -0.14 -7.04 9.83
N ALA A 111 0.08 -5.73 9.70
CA ALA A 111 1.17 -5.04 10.42
C ALA A 111 1.02 -5.18 11.94
N SER A 112 -0.16 -4.94 12.49
CA SER A 112 -0.40 -5.05 13.93
C SER A 112 -0.14 -6.46 14.46
N LYS A 113 -0.54 -7.50 13.70
CA LYS A 113 -0.24 -8.89 14.06
C LYS A 113 1.25 -9.21 14.02
N ALA A 114 1.96 -8.74 13.01
CA ALA A 114 3.40 -8.93 12.90
C ALA A 114 4.15 -8.27 14.07
N LYS A 115 3.81 -7.01 14.39
CA LYS A 115 4.34 -6.29 15.57
C LYS A 115 4.03 -7.01 16.88
N SER A 116 2.80 -7.50 17.03
CA SER A 116 2.41 -8.28 18.21
C SER A 116 3.19 -9.59 18.32
N GLY A 117 3.44 -10.27 17.20
CA GLY A 117 4.29 -11.47 17.16
C GLY A 117 5.72 -11.21 17.63
N ILE A 118 6.33 -10.08 17.23
CA ILE A 118 7.65 -9.66 17.74
C ILE A 118 7.60 -9.47 19.27
N SER A 119 6.62 -8.71 19.77
CA SER A 119 6.50 -8.44 21.22
C SER A 119 6.30 -9.73 22.03
N GLN A 120 5.47 -10.64 21.54
CA GLN A 120 5.23 -11.94 22.18
C GLN A 120 6.49 -12.80 22.18
N ALA A 121 7.22 -12.85 21.05
CA ALA A 121 8.47 -13.59 20.95
C ALA A 121 9.53 -13.07 21.93
N ARG A 122 9.75 -11.74 21.99
CA ARG A 122 10.69 -11.14 22.94
C ARG A 122 10.29 -11.42 24.38
N HIS A 123 9.00 -11.33 24.71
CA HIS A 123 8.50 -11.65 26.04
C HIS A 123 8.74 -13.12 26.40
N PHE A 124 8.41 -14.05 25.50
CA PHE A 124 8.62 -15.48 25.72
C PHE A 124 10.10 -15.81 25.93
N MET A 125 10.99 -15.31 25.06
CA MET A 125 12.43 -15.53 25.19
C MET A 125 13.01 -14.96 26.49
N GLY A 126 12.45 -13.86 27.00
CA GLY A 126 12.85 -13.28 28.30
C GLY A 126 12.39 -14.09 29.52
N MET A 127 11.34 -14.91 29.37
CA MET A 127 10.83 -15.76 30.45
C MET A 127 11.35 -17.21 30.40
N ALA A 128 11.69 -17.70 29.22
CA ALA A 128 12.06 -19.09 29.03
C ALA A 128 13.46 -19.39 29.56
N ASN A 129 13.54 -20.32 30.52
CA ASN A 129 14.81 -20.77 31.12
C ASN A 129 15.45 -21.95 30.37
N ASN A 130 14.77 -22.51 29.37
CA ASN A 130 15.14 -23.76 28.69
C ASN A 130 15.30 -23.61 27.18
N LEU A 131 15.29 -22.39 26.64
CA LEU A 131 15.61 -22.15 25.23
C LEU A 131 17.11 -22.21 25.00
N SER A 132 17.54 -22.97 23.98
CA SER A 132 18.93 -22.98 23.56
C SER A 132 19.32 -21.65 22.92
N ASP A 133 20.62 -21.35 22.94
CA ASP A 133 21.13 -20.10 22.35
C ASP A 133 20.94 -20.08 20.83
N GLU A 134 20.96 -21.24 20.16
CA GLU A 134 20.65 -21.35 18.74
C GLU A 134 19.20 -20.95 18.42
N VAL A 135 18.23 -21.39 19.24
CA VAL A 135 16.82 -21.03 19.04
C VAL A 135 16.61 -19.53 19.25
N LYS A 136 17.24 -18.94 20.27
CA LYS A 136 17.19 -17.49 20.51
C LYS A 136 17.79 -16.70 19.34
N ALA A 137 18.94 -17.12 18.83
CA ALA A 137 19.57 -16.48 17.68
C ALA A 137 18.66 -16.52 16.44
N GLN A 138 18.08 -17.69 16.15
CA GLN A 138 17.15 -17.84 15.02
C GLN A 138 15.87 -17.00 15.21
N ALA A 139 15.36 -16.89 16.44
CA ALA A 139 14.22 -16.04 16.74
C ALA A 139 14.52 -14.55 16.52
N GLU A 140 15.71 -14.07 16.89
CA GLU A 140 16.13 -12.69 16.61
C GLU A 140 16.30 -12.43 15.10
N GLU A 141 16.82 -13.39 14.33
CA GLU A 141 16.86 -13.28 12.86
C GLU A 141 15.46 -13.12 12.25
N TYR A 142 14.48 -13.89 12.74
CA TYR A 142 13.08 -13.73 12.34
C TYR A 142 12.54 -12.35 12.73
N ILE A 143 12.83 -11.85 13.93
CA ILE A 143 12.41 -10.52 14.39
C ILE A 143 12.97 -9.44 13.46
N THR A 144 14.27 -9.43 13.19
CA THR A 144 14.90 -8.48 12.26
C THR A 144 14.27 -8.57 10.86
N THR A 145 14.00 -9.78 10.38
CA THR A 145 13.31 -9.98 9.10
C THR A 145 11.92 -9.36 9.11
N ILE A 146 11.15 -9.54 10.19
CA ILE A 146 9.80 -8.95 10.30
C ILE A 146 9.87 -7.42 10.33
N GLU A 147 10.81 -6.85 11.08
CA GLU A 147 11.03 -5.39 11.16
C GLU A 147 11.34 -4.80 9.78
N ASN A 148 12.26 -5.41 9.03
CA ASN A 148 12.60 -5.00 7.66
C ASN A 148 11.40 -5.10 6.70
N LEU A 149 10.60 -6.16 6.82
CA LEU A 149 9.40 -6.34 5.99
C LEU A 149 8.32 -5.30 6.30
N LEU A 150 8.18 -4.91 7.58
CA LEU A 150 7.26 -3.85 7.99
C LEU A 150 7.71 -2.48 7.47
N GLU A 151 9.01 -2.19 7.51
CA GLU A 151 9.58 -0.96 6.95
C GLU A 151 9.38 -0.89 5.43
N ALA A 152 9.58 -2.01 4.72
CA ALA A 152 9.34 -2.11 3.29
C ALA A 152 7.83 -2.13 2.91
N GLY A 153 6.91 -2.17 3.88
CA GLY A 153 5.47 -2.24 3.63
C GLY A 153 4.96 -3.60 3.12
N ASP A 154 5.72 -4.67 3.28
CA ASP A 154 5.29 -6.06 2.99
C ASP A 154 4.66 -6.72 4.23
N ASN A 155 3.56 -6.14 4.71
CA ASN A 155 2.87 -6.65 5.90
C ASN A 155 2.35 -8.08 5.74
N THR A 156 2.07 -8.52 4.51
CA THR A 156 1.63 -9.90 4.24
C THR A 156 2.76 -10.87 4.58
N LYS A 157 3.97 -10.61 4.08
CA LYS A 157 5.13 -11.44 4.39
C LYS A 157 5.51 -11.28 5.85
N ALA A 158 5.44 -10.07 6.42
CA ALA A 158 5.68 -9.83 7.85
C ALA A 158 4.77 -10.68 8.76
N GLU A 159 3.45 -10.73 8.52
CA GLU A 159 2.54 -11.58 9.28
C GLU A 159 2.91 -13.08 9.11
N SER A 160 3.25 -13.50 7.90
CA SER A 160 3.64 -14.90 7.66
C SER A 160 4.93 -15.28 8.38
N THR A 161 5.91 -14.38 8.44
CA THR A 161 7.18 -14.57 9.14
C THR A 161 6.97 -14.57 10.66
N ALA A 162 6.09 -13.71 11.18
CA ALA A 162 5.71 -13.72 12.60
C ALA A 162 5.06 -15.04 13.03
N LYS A 163 4.28 -15.69 12.16
CA LYS A 163 3.74 -17.03 12.45
C LYS A 163 4.84 -18.10 12.53
N LYS A 164 5.85 -18.03 11.65
CA LYS A 164 7.00 -18.94 11.71
C LYS A 164 7.80 -18.75 12.99
N LEU A 165 7.97 -17.51 13.44
CA LEU A 165 8.59 -17.18 14.72
C LEU A 165 7.81 -17.77 15.91
N SER A 166 6.47 -17.64 15.93
CA SER A 166 5.64 -18.27 16.97
C SER A 166 5.86 -19.79 17.01
N ASN A 167 5.78 -20.45 15.85
CA ASN A 167 5.97 -21.89 15.75
C ASN A 167 7.37 -22.34 16.22
N LEU A 168 8.42 -21.57 15.91
CA LEU A 168 9.78 -21.85 16.37
C LEU A 168 9.87 -21.86 17.91
N LEU A 169 9.20 -20.91 18.57
CA LEU A 169 9.25 -20.74 20.02
C LEU A 169 8.29 -21.66 20.79
N GLU A 170 7.26 -22.17 20.12
CA GLU A 170 6.35 -23.19 20.66
C GLU A 170 6.89 -24.63 20.52
N SER A 171 7.95 -24.83 19.74
CA SER A 171 8.60 -26.13 19.50
C SER A 171 9.54 -26.52 20.63
#